data_AF-A0A9X9LXC8-F1
#
_entry.id   AF-A0A9X9LXC8-F1
#
_cell.length_a   1.000
_cell.length_b   1.000
_cell.length_c   1.000
_cell.angle_alpha   90.00
_cell.angle_beta   90.00
_cell.angle_gamma   90.00
#
_symmetry.space_group_name_H-M   'P 1'
#
loop_
_entity.id
_entity.type
_entity.pdbx_description
1 polymer ?
#
loop_
_entity_poly.entity_id
_entity_poly.type
_entity_poly.pdbx_seq_one_letter_code
_entity_poly.pdbx_strand_id
1 'polypeptide(L)'
;ESICTSCIVQVSSGCCEQYEAKIYLLSDQEWKEELKNLTKLLHRTEEPDREEADMWDRDDAVEEAIWKLQMFYGNGAERKSYEELLRARPKGKIPTSRIITLKAEEAGELSVKLDPYIRTQRRDLDGESAETQIWPLIKHVEVTLPKSELIPEGVVLVDIPGTGDFNSKRDEMWKKVI
;
A
#
# COMPACT_ATOMS: atom_id res chain seq x y z
N GLU A 1 6.97 6.92 -17.20
CA GLU A 1 6.16 7.03 -15.98
C GLU A 1 5.39 5.72 -15.82
N SER A 2 5.76 4.89 -14.85
CA SER A 2 4.99 3.71 -14.47
C SER A 2 3.97 4.14 -13.41
N ILE A 3 2.71 4.27 -13.81
CA ILE A 3 1.61 4.52 -12.88
C ILE A 3 1.16 3.16 -12.36
N CYS A 4 1.74 2.71 -11.26
CA CYS A 4 1.32 1.48 -10.58
C CYS A 4 0.36 1.83 -9.43
N THR A 5 -0.76 1.11 -9.32
CA THR A 5 -1.62 1.19 -8.14
C THR A 5 -0.92 0.45 -6.99
N SER A 6 -0.84 1.04 -5.79
CA SER A 6 -0.13 0.44 -4.65
C SER A 6 -0.98 -0.50 -3.80
N CYS A 7 -2.28 -0.62 -4.11
CA CYS A 7 -3.21 -1.45 -3.35
C CYS A 7 -4.42 -1.85 -4.20
N ILE A 8 -5.13 -2.87 -3.72
CA ILE A 8 -6.39 -3.32 -4.32
C ILE A 8 -7.42 -2.21 -4.14
N VAL A 9 -8.05 -1.78 -5.24
CA VAL A 9 -9.15 -0.82 -5.20
C VAL A 9 -10.42 -1.51 -5.65
N GLN A 10 -11.39 -1.59 -4.77
CA GLN A 10 -12.71 -2.13 -5.05
C GLN A 10 -13.67 -0.97 -5.30
N VAL A 11 -14.43 -1.02 -6.40
CA VAL A 11 -15.42 -0.01 -6.74
C VAL A 11 -16.78 -0.67 -6.82
N SER A 12 -17.73 -0.19 -6.02
CA SER A 12 -19.12 -0.66 -6.00
C SER A 12 -20.09 0.52 -6.08
N SER A 13 -21.32 0.26 -6.55
CA SER A 13 -22.42 1.22 -6.40
C SER A 13 -23.18 0.95 -5.10
N GLY A 14 -23.63 2.01 -4.44
CA GLY A 14 -24.43 1.92 -3.22
C GLY A 14 -25.50 3.00 -3.14
N CYS A 15 -26.28 2.95 -2.07
CA CYS A 15 -27.35 3.93 -1.79
C CYS A 15 -26.83 5.25 -1.21
N CYS A 16 -25.53 5.54 -1.29
CA CYS A 16 -24.98 6.80 -0.79
C CYS A 16 -25.31 7.96 -1.74
N GLU A 17 -25.51 9.15 -1.18
CA GLU A 17 -25.75 10.38 -1.97
C GLU A 17 -24.45 10.97 -2.53
N GLN A 18 -23.32 10.62 -1.94
CA GLN A 18 -21.98 11.14 -2.24
C GLN A 18 -21.01 10.00 -2.56
N TYR A 19 -19.89 10.34 -3.19
CA TYR A 19 -18.77 9.42 -3.39
C TYR A 19 -18.06 9.20 -2.06
N GLU A 20 -17.90 7.95 -1.68
CA GLU A 20 -17.21 7.56 -0.45
C GLU A 20 -16.05 6.64 -0.78
N ALA A 21 -14.91 6.83 -0.12
CA ALA A 21 -13.81 5.88 -0.14
C ALA A 21 -13.38 5.51 1.27
N LYS A 22 -13.25 4.21 1.52
CA LYS A 22 -12.74 3.64 2.75
C LYS A 22 -11.38 3.01 2.48
N ILE A 23 -10.34 3.57 3.07
CA ILE A 23 -8.99 3.03 2.99
C ILE A 23 -8.78 2.19 4.24
N TYR A 24 -8.57 0.90 4.04
CA TYR A 24 -8.30 -0.05 5.12
C TYR A 24 -6.79 -0.18 5.30
N LEU A 25 -6.35 -0.03 6.53
CA LEU A 25 -4.95 -0.19 6.91
C LEU A 25 -4.70 -1.60 7.46
N LEU A 26 -3.48 -2.09 7.29
CA LEU A 26 -2.99 -3.29 7.93
C LEU A 26 -3.11 -3.16 9.44
N SER A 27 -3.58 -4.23 10.07
CA SER A 27 -3.53 -4.38 11.51
C SER A 27 -2.08 -4.42 12.01
N ASP A 28 -1.89 -4.20 13.31
CA ASP A 28 -0.56 -4.29 13.92
C ASP A 28 0.10 -5.66 13.69
N GLN A 29 -0.69 -6.74 13.71
CA GLN A 29 -0.15 -8.08 13.47
C GLN A 29 0.25 -8.27 12.00
N GLU A 30 -0.56 -7.79 11.06
CA GLU A 30 -0.22 -7.85 9.64
C GLU A 30 1.02 -7.02 9.31
N TRP A 31 1.14 -5.82 9.89
CA TRP A 31 2.33 -5.00 9.73
C TRP A 31 3.58 -5.66 10.34
N LYS A 32 3.47 -6.32 11.49
CA LYS A 32 4.60 -7.06 12.10
C LYS A 32 5.11 -8.17 11.19
N GLU A 33 4.21 -8.93 10.56
CA GLU A 33 4.62 -9.96 9.60
C GLU A 33 5.27 -9.34 8.37
N GLU A 34 4.73 -8.23 7.85
CA GLU A 34 5.33 -7.51 6.73
C GLU A 34 6.72 -6.98 7.08
N LEU A 35 6.87 -6.35 8.25
CA LEU A 35 8.13 -5.86 8.76
C LEU A 35 9.18 -6.97 8.89
N LYS A 36 8.76 -8.17 9.31
CA LYS A 36 9.62 -9.35 9.36
C LYS A 36 10.07 -9.80 7.97
N ASN A 37 9.20 -9.70 6.96
CA ASN A 37 9.56 -9.99 5.57
C ASN A 37 10.51 -8.94 4.99
N LEU A 38 10.25 -7.65 5.21
CA LEU A 38 11.11 -6.54 4.79
C LEU A 38 12.52 -6.67 5.38
N THR A 39 12.61 -6.90 6.70
CA THR A 39 13.90 -7.08 7.38
C THR A 39 14.64 -8.34 6.92
N LYS A 40 13.92 -9.45 6.69
CA LYS A 40 14.52 -10.65 6.09
C LYS A 40 15.06 -10.39 4.69
N LEU A 41 14.35 -9.60 3.88
CA LEU A 41 14.79 -9.27 2.52
C LEU A 41 16.10 -8.46 2.55
N LEU A 42 16.18 -7.46 3.42
CA LEU A 42 17.37 -6.61 3.60
C LEU A 42 18.57 -7.36 4.18
N HIS A 43 18.34 -8.32 5.09
CA HIS A 43 19.39 -9.08 5.76
C HIS A 43 19.65 -10.46 5.13
N ARG A 44 19.02 -10.79 3.99
CA ARG A 44 19.30 -12.04 3.29
C ARG A 44 20.70 -11.95 2.70
N THR A 45 21.68 -12.50 3.42
CA THR A 45 23.02 -12.75 2.90
C THR A 45 22.91 -13.55 1.62
N GLU A 46 23.68 -13.14 0.61
CA GLU A 46 23.81 -13.75 -0.70
C GLU A 46 23.95 -15.28 -0.54
N GLU A 47 22.88 -16.02 -0.81
CA GLU A 47 22.99 -17.44 -1.10
C GLU A 47 23.40 -17.54 -2.56
N PRO A 48 24.58 -18.10 -2.88
CA PRO A 48 25.24 -17.91 -4.18
C PRO A 48 24.63 -18.71 -5.34
N ASP A 49 23.40 -19.23 -5.18
CA ASP A 49 22.82 -20.26 -6.03
C ASP A 49 21.58 -19.79 -6.83
N ARG A 50 21.44 -18.48 -7.09
CA ARG A 50 20.31 -17.92 -7.86
C ARG A 50 20.74 -17.36 -9.21
N GLU A 51 19.97 -17.71 -10.22
CA GLU A 51 20.15 -17.35 -11.63
C GLU A 51 20.16 -15.82 -11.82
N GLU A 52 20.95 -15.30 -12.77
CA GLU A 52 21.14 -13.85 -13.00
C GLU A 52 19.84 -13.06 -13.24
N ALA A 53 18.76 -13.73 -13.68
CA ALA A 53 17.44 -13.13 -13.86
C ALA A 53 16.73 -12.79 -12.53
N ASP A 54 16.96 -13.58 -11.47
CA ASP A 54 16.40 -13.33 -10.12
C ASP A 54 17.09 -12.14 -9.41
N MET A 55 18.22 -11.67 -9.95
CA MET A 55 19.05 -10.65 -9.32
C MET A 55 18.55 -9.22 -9.63
N TRP A 56 17.93 -9.00 -10.80
CA TRP A 56 17.37 -7.70 -11.20
C TRP A 56 16.07 -7.39 -10.43
N ASP A 57 15.17 -8.37 -10.32
CA ASP A 57 13.95 -8.26 -9.49
C ASP A 57 14.27 -8.08 -8.00
N ARG A 58 15.44 -8.56 -7.55
CA ARG A 58 15.86 -8.45 -6.15
C ARG A 58 16.30 -7.04 -5.78
N ASP A 59 16.95 -6.30 -6.69
CA ASP A 59 17.41 -4.93 -6.41
C ASP A 59 16.21 -3.98 -6.26
N ASP A 60 15.24 -4.10 -7.17
CA ASP A 60 13.96 -3.36 -7.10
C ASP A 60 13.19 -3.68 -5.80
N ALA A 61 13.16 -4.95 -5.39
CA ALA A 61 12.53 -5.38 -4.14
C ALA A 61 13.20 -4.79 -2.90
N VAL A 62 14.53 -4.73 -2.90
CA VAL A 62 15.34 -4.18 -1.81
C VAL A 62 15.14 -2.67 -1.73
N GLU A 63 15.16 -1.96 -2.86
CA GLU A 63 14.87 -0.52 -2.90
C GLU A 63 13.47 -0.21 -2.37
N GLU A 64 12.46 -0.98 -2.77
CA GLU A 64 11.09 -0.79 -2.28
C GLU A 64 10.97 -1.07 -0.77
N ALA A 65 11.66 -2.09 -0.26
CA ALA A 65 11.69 -2.39 1.16
C ALA A 65 12.34 -1.27 1.99
N ILE A 66 13.48 -0.75 1.52
CA ILE A 66 14.13 0.44 2.11
C ILE A 66 13.13 1.59 2.14
N TRP A 67 12.43 1.83 1.03
CA TRP A 67 11.51 2.95 0.92
C TRP A 67 10.29 2.81 1.84
N LYS A 68 9.67 1.63 1.92
CA LYS A 68 8.58 1.32 2.87
C LYS A 68 8.99 1.62 4.31
N LEU A 69 10.20 1.20 4.71
CA LEU A 69 10.74 1.45 6.05
C LEU A 69 11.02 2.93 6.30
N GLN A 70 11.64 3.61 5.34
CA GLN A 70 11.98 5.02 5.47
C GLN A 70 10.75 5.93 5.51
N MET A 71 9.71 5.59 4.74
CA MET A 71 8.43 6.30 4.79
C MET A 71 7.78 6.16 6.16
N PHE A 72 7.78 4.95 6.73
CA PHE A 72 7.04 4.69 7.96
C PHE A 72 7.80 5.08 9.24
N TYR A 73 9.12 4.84 9.29
CA TYR A 73 9.97 5.06 10.47
C TYR A 73 10.97 6.20 10.31
N GLY A 74 11.14 6.72 9.09
CA GLY A 74 12.12 7.76 8.75
C GLY A 74 13.43 7.23 8.19
N ASN A 75 14.24 8.15 7.68
CA ASN A 75 15.57 7.86 7.15
C ASN A 75 16.44 7.10 8.16
N GLY A 76 17.18 6.07 7.70
CA GLY A 76 18.00 5.20 8.54
C GLY A 76 17.26 4.02 9.17
N ALA A 77 15.97 3.83 8.84
CA ALA A 77 15.19 2.67 9.28
C ALA A 77 15.66 1.36 8.61
N GLU A 78 16.23 1.44 7.41
CA GLU A 78 16.72 0.29 6.67
C GLU A 78 17.91 -0.42 7.33
N ARG A 79 18.63 0.28 8.22
CA ARG A 79 19.78 -0.26 8.96
C ARG A 79 19.40 -0.88 10.30
N LYS A 80 18.13 -0.76 10.70
CA LYS A 80 17.63 -1.23 11.99
C LYS A 80 17.13 -2.66 11.87
N SER A 81 17.37 -3.42 12.93
CA SER A 81 16.81 -4.77 13.08
C SER A 81 15.30 -4.74 13.28
N TYR A 82 14.66 -5.89 13.05
CA TYR A 82 13.23 -6.10 13.32
C TYR A 82 12.84 -5.67 14.74
N GLU A 83 13.63 -6.02 15.76
CA GLU A 83 13.32 -5.66 17.15
C GLU A 83 13.40 -4.15 17.42
N GLU A 84 14.35 -3.46 16.78
CA GLU A 84 14.48 -2.00 16.89
C GLU A 84 13.32 -1.29 16.20
N LEU A 85 12.88 -1.79 15.04
CA LEU A 85 11.73 -1.26 14.30
C LEU A 85 10.41 -1.49 15.03
N LEU A 86 10.26 -2.61 15.78
CA LEU A 86 9.10 -2.84 16.64
C LEU A 86 9.01 -1.85 17.80
N ARG A 87 10.14 -1.40 18.33
CA ARG A 87 10.20 -0.41 19.42
C ARG A 87 10.17 1.02 18.91
N ALA A 88 10.48 1.23 17.63
CA ALA A 88 10.43 2.54 17.00
C ALA A 88 8.98 3.03 16.88
N ARG A 89 8.78 4.32 17.14
CA ARG A 89 7.48 4.95 16.89
C ARG A 89 7.36 5.30 15.41
N PRO A 90 6.25 4.97 14.75
CA PRO A 90 6.01 5.39 13.37
C PRO A 90 5.90 6.92 13.31
N LYS A 91 6.35 7.49 12.19
CA LYS A 91 6.24 8.92 11.91
C LYS A 91 4.83 9.34 11.50
N GLY A 92 4.13 8.46 10.78
CA GLY A 92 2.79 8.72 10.30
C GLY A 92 1.74 8.71 11.42
N LYS A 93 0.73 9.56 11.30
CA LYS A 93 -0.47 9.48 12.15
C LYS A 93 -1.34 8.32 11.69
N ILE A 94 -1.30 7.20 12.41
CA ILE A 94 -2.13 6.04 12.09
C ILE A 94 -3.43 6.15 12.89
N PRO A 95 -4.60 6.17 12.24
CA PRO A 95 -5.86 6.16 12.97
C PRO A 95 -6.03 4.84 13.73
N THR A 96 -6.47 4.94 14.99
CA THR A 96 -6.70 3.76 15.85
C THR A 96 -7.75 2.81 15.26
N SER A 97 -8.69 3.32 14.47
CA SER A 97 -9.71 2.54 13.75
C SER A 97 -9.15 1.69 12.61
N ARG A 98 -7.90 1.95 12.15
CA ARG A 98 -7.31 1.35 10.94
C ARG A 98 -8.13 1.56 9.67
N ILE A 99 -9.06 2.52 9.68
CA ILE A 99 -9.91 2.85 8.55
C ILE A 99 -9.94 4.37 8.40
N ILE A 100 -9.63 4.85 7.20
CA ILE A 100 -9.76 6.25 6.81
C ILE A 100 -10.95 6.35 5.87
N THR A 101 -11.91 7.21 6.20
CA THR A 101 -13.08 7.46 5.35
C THR A 101 -12.95 8.82 4.71
N LEU A 102 -12.97 8.85 3.38
CA LEU A 102 -12.98 10.04 2.56
C LEU A 102 -14.36 10.16 1.91
N LYS A 103 -14.88 11.38 1.84
CA LYS A 103 -16.13 11.69 1.15
C LYS A 103 -15.94 12.89 0.24
N ALA A 104 -16.65 12.89 -0.89
CA ALA A 104 -16.65 13.99 -1.83
C ALA A 104 -17.97 14.02 -2.62
N GLU A 105 -18.33 15.20 -3.10
CA GLU A 105 -19.52 15.38 -3.95
C GLU A 105 -19.22 14.99 -5.39
N GLU A 106 -17.97 15.17 -5.82
CA GLU A 106 -17.53 14.87 -7.18
C GLU A 106 -16.45 13.78 -7.21
N ALA A 107 -16.47 12.96 -8.26
CA ALA A 107 -15.46 11.91 -8.47
C ALA A 107 -14.02 12.47 -8.58
N GLY A 108 -13.87 13.66 -9.19
CA GLY A 108 -12.58 14.33 -9.32
C GLY A 108 -12.00 14.74 -7.96
N GLU A 109 -12.84 15.29 -7.07
CA GLU A 109 -12.43 15.65 -5.70
C GLU A 109 -12.06 14.40 -4.89
N LEU A 110 -12.83 13.31 -5.01
CA LEU A 110 -12.47 12.04 -4.35
C LEU A 110 -11.13 11.50 -4.87
N SER A 111 -10.90 11.59 -6.18
CA SER A 111 -9.65 11.13 -6.79
C SER A 111 -8.44 11.89 -6.26
N VAL A 112 -8.54 13.22 -6.11
CA VAL A 112 -7.47 14.04 -5.53
C VAL A 112 -7.22 13.68 -4.06
N LYS A 113 -8.28 13.41 -3.28
CA LYS A 113 -8.14 12.96 -1.89
C LYS A 113 -7.56 11.55 -1.77
N LEU A 114 -7.84 10.67 -2.74
CA LEU A 114 -7.31 9.31 -2.79
C LEU A 114 -5.88 9.22 -3.31
N ASP A 115 -5.47 10.17 -4.15
CA ASP A 115 -4.15 10.26 -4.79
C ASP A 115 -2.98 9.88 -3.87
N PRO A 116 -2.86 10.46 -2.65
CA PRO A 116 -1.71 10.22 -1.78
C PRO A 116 -1.70 8.81 -1.16
N TYR A 117 -2.84 8.12 -1.18
CA TYR A 117 -3.00 6.80 -0.60
C TYR A 117 -2.75 5.69 -1.63
N ILE A 118 -3.17 5.89 -2.89
CA ILE A 118 -3.16 4.81 -3.89
C ILE A 118 -2.07 4.95 -4.95
N ARG A 119 -1.54 6.16 -5.20
CA ARG A 119 -0.51 6.37 -6.22
C ARG A 119 0.88 6.36 -5.59
N THR A 120 1.66 5.34 -5.91
CA THR A 120 3.10 5.27 -5.65
C THR A 120 3.86 6.17 -6.64
N GLN A 121 3.77 7.48 -6.47
CA GLN A 121 4.78 8.35 -7.06
C GLN A 121 6.00 8.37 -6.14
N ARG A 122 7.21 8.21 -6.69
CA ARG A 122 8.48 8.62 -6.05
C ARG A 122 8.47 10.14 -5.87
N ARG A 123 7.60 10.65 -5.01
CA ARG A 123 7.55 12.06 -4.62
C ARG A 123 8.51 12.25 -3.46
N ASP A 124 9.28 13.33 -3.55
CA ASP A 124 10.28 13.69 -2.57
C ASP A 124 9.67 13.74 -1.16
N LEU A 125 10.28 13.00 -0.24
CA LEU A 125 9.93 12.84 1.18
C LEU A 125 9.86 14.17 1.98
N ASP A 126 10.15 15.30 1.35
CA ASP A 126 10.49 16.57 2.01
C ASP A 126 9.27 17.52 2.20
N GLY A 127 8.12 17.24 1.56
CA GLY A 127 6.98 18.18 1.57
C GLY A 127 5.60 17.59 1.92
N GLU A 128 5.49 16.28 2.08
CA GLU A 128 4.21 15.59 2.28
C GLU A 128 3.75 15.64 3.74
N SER A 129 2.45 15.85 3.98
CA SER A 129 1.88 15.90 5.33
C SER A 129 2.04 14.56 6.03
N ALA A 130 2.19 14.54 7.36
CA ALA A 130 2.37 13.31 8.14
C ALA A 130 1.20 12.29 8.03
N GLU A 131 0.13 12.67 7.33
CA GLU A 131 -1.07 11.85 7.08
C GLU A 131 -0.97 11.04 5.78
N THR A 132 -0.06 11.40 4.86
CA THR A 132 0.14 10.71 3.56
C THR A 132 1.32 9.72 3.59
N GLN A 133 2.14 9.74 4.65
CA GLN A 133 3.29 8.83 4.83
C GLN A 133 2.92 7.40 5.28
N ILE A 134 1.66 6.99 5.15
CA ILE A 134 1.15 5.69 5.63
C ILE A 134 0.81 4.70 4.51
N TRP A 135 1.16 5.00 3.26
CA TRP A 135 0.91 4.11 2.13
C TRP A 135 1.42 2.67 2.33
N PRO A 136 2.56 2.38 3.02
CA PRO A 136 3.00 1.01 3.25
C PRO A 136 2.04 0.19 4.12
N LEU A 137 1.16 0.87 4.88
CA LEU A 137 0.13 0.24 5.69
C LEU A 137 -1.17 0.02 4.94
N ILE A 138 -1.34 0.48 3.70
CA ILE A 138 -2.62 0.36 3.03
C ILE A 138 -2.82 -1.08 2.56
N LYS A 139 -3.90 -1.68 3.04
CA LYS A 139 -4.31 -3.04 2.69
C LYS A 139 -5.10 -3.03 1.39
N HIS A 140 -6.21 -2.29 1.37
CA HIS A 140 -7.08 -2.13 0.22
C HIS A 140 -7.96 -0.89 0.40
N VAL A 141 -8.55 -0.43 -0.70
CA VAL A 141 -9.47 0.70 -0.72
C VAL A 141 -10.81 0.23 -1.28
N GLU A 142 -11.90 0.61 -0.62
CA GLU A 142 -13.26 0.43 -1.11
C GLU A 142 -13.83 1.79 -1.50
N VAL A 143 -14.19 1.96 -2.76
CA VAL A 143 -14.84 3.14 -3.31
C VAL A 143 -16.30 2.80 -3.55
N THR A 144 -17.19 3.52 -2.88
CA THR A 144 -18.64 3.44 -3.08
C THR A 144 -19.08 4.65 -3.87
N LEU A 145 -19.58 4.40 -5.08
CA LEU A 145 -20.19 5.41 -5.92
C LEU A 145 -21.62 5.67 -5.45
N PRO A 146 -22.13 6.91 -5.62
CA PRO A 146 -23.55 7.16 -5.50
C PRO A 146 -24.32 6.35 -6.54
N LYS A 147 -25.64 6.23 -6.34
CA LYS A 147 -26.51 5.43 -7.22
C LYS A 147 -26.29 5.85 -8.67
N SER A 148 -25.73 4.93 -9.46
CA SER A 148 -25.27 5.18 -10.82
C SER A 148 -25.64 3.98 -11.69
N GLU A 149 -26.10 4.25 -12.92
CA GLU A 149 -26.41 3.20 -13.89
C GLU A 149 -25.15 2.49 -14.43
N LEU A 150 -23.96 3.01 -14.13
CA LEU A 150 -22.68 2.49 -14.62
C LEU A 150 -22.27 1.16 -13.97
N ILE A 151 -22.62 0.95 -12.70
CA ILE A 151 -22.32 -0.29 -11.96
C ILE A 151 -23.64 -0.80 -11.36
N PRO A 152 -24.20 -1.90 -11.89
CA PRO A 152 -25.42 -2.48 -11.35
C PRO A 152 -25.28 -2.88 -9.88
N GLU A 153 -26.38 -2.83 -9.12
CA GLU A 153 -26.40 -3.30 -7.73
C GLU A 153 -25.94 -4.76 -7.66
N GLY A 154 -24.97 -5.04 -6.77
CA GLY A 154 -24.36 -6.36 -6.62
C GLY A 154 -23.11 -6.62 -7.47
N VAL A 155 -22.71 -5.68 -8.34
CA VAL A 155 -21.43 -5.75 -9.08
C VAL A 155 -20.34 -4.97 -8.34
N VAL A 156 -19.16 -5.59 -8.22
CA VAL A 156 -17.95 -4.97 -7.67
C VAL A 156 -16.84 -5.06 -8.70
N LEU A 157 -16.32 -3.91 -9.13
CA LEU A 157 -15.12 -3.84 -9.95
C LEU A 157 -13.91 -3.89 -9.02
N VAL A 158 -12.93 -4.73 -9.32
CA VAL A 158 -11.72 -4.84 -8.50
C VAL A 158 -10.53 -4.50 -9.38
N ASP A 159 -9.85 -3.40 -9.09
CA ASP A 159 -8.53 -3.09 -9.62
C ASP A 159 -7.50 -3.81 -8.74
N ILE A 160 -6.76 -4.73 -9.36
CA ILE A 160 -5.71 -5.50 -8.71
C ILE A 160 -4.38 -4.89 -9.16
N PRO A 161 -3.52 -4.44 -8.23
CA PRO A 161 -2.25 -3.83 -8.59
C PRO A 161 -1.38 -4.83 -9.34
N GLY A 162 -0.77 -4.44 -10.47
CA GLY A 162 0.08 -5.30 -11.30
C GLY A 162 1.26 -5.95 -10.55
N THR A 163 1.90 -6.94 -11.17
CA THR A 163 3.10 -7.61 -10.65
C THR A 163 4.22 -6.59 -10.42
N GLY A 164 4.42 -6.21 -9.17
CA GLY A 164 5.41 -5.20 -8.76
C GLY A 164 5.22 -4.68 -7.33
N ASP A 165 4.51 -5.43 -6.47
CA ASP A 165 4.37 -5.11 -5.04
C ASP A 165 4.70 -6.36 -4.23
N PHE A 166 5.79 -6.30 -3.47
CA PHE A 166 6.39 -7.42 -2.75
C PHE A 166 5.67 -7.85 -1.48
N ASN A 167 4.43 -7.40 -1.26
CA ASN A 167 3.60 -7.97 -0.21
C ASN A 167 3.35 -9.46 -0.52
N SER A 168 3.97 -10.37 0.23
CA SER A 168 3.99 -11.82 -0.05
C SER A 168 2.59 -12.46 -0.15
N LYS A 169 1.58 -11.90 0.52
CA LYS A 169 0.18 -12.36 0.41
C LYS A 169 -0.47 -11.94 -0.92
N ARG A 170 0.04 -10.88 -1.55
CA ARG A 170 -0.50 -10.24 -2.74
C ARG A 170 0.02 -10.92 -4.02
N ASP A 171 1.30 -11.28 -4.04
CA ASP A 171 1.89 -12.17 -5.07
C ASP A 171 1.18 -13.53 -5.11
N GLU A 172 0.81 -14.08 -3.94
CA GLU A 172 0.00 -15.30 -3.87
C GLU A 172 -1.42 -15.15 -4.45
N MET A 173 -2.05 -13.97 -4.35
CA MET A 173 -3.36 -13.74 -4.96
C MET A 173 -3.26 -13.67 -6.49
N TRP A 174 -2.22 -13.04 -7.05
CA TRP A 174 -1.97 -13.09 -8.49
C TRP A 174 -1.78 -14.51 -9.01
N LYS A 175 -1.03 -15.34 -8.29
CA LYS A 175 -0.77 -16.74 -8.67
C LYS A 175 -1.99 -17.66 -8.53
N LYS A 176 -2.99 -17.29 -7.71
CA LYS A 176 -4.21 -18.09 -7.48
C LYS A 176 -5.41 -17.65 -8.34
N VAL A 177 -5.33 -16.50 -9.01
CA VAL A 177 -6.43 -15.93 -9.82
C VAL A 177 -6.31 -16.29 -11.30
N ILE A 178 -5.19 -16.88 -11.75
CA ILE A 178 -4.99 -17.40 -13.12
C ILE A 178 -5.08 -18.93 -13.13
#